data_AF-A0A1Q5JMU9-F1
#
_entry.id   AF-A0A1Q5JMU9-F1
#
_cell.length_a   1.000
_cell.length_b   1.000
_cell.length_c   1.000
_cell.angle_alpha   90.00
_cell.angle_beta   90.00
_cell.angle_gamma   90.00
#
_symmetry.space_group_name_H-M   'P 1'
#
loop_
_entity.id
_entity.type
_entity.pdbx_description
1 polymer ?
#
loop_
_entity_poly.entity_id
_entity_poly.type
_entity_poly.pdbx_seq_one_letter_code
_entity_poly.pdbx_strand_id
1 'polypeptide(L)'
;MTGMGVEAGAQAARSRALAVLRIRSRALAVALLPAAVAVVLLAGGSTGRLTGPGWDAARWAVCVVALLVLLAAGGFALVVARARPAVSPTVPIAEQAAPDLYRLVRDLADRLDVPAPSAIALTPDCDSWLEDRTHPAHGPPPPPDDPDEPPGLGRRVHRRTQAAPVLVIGSPFLWWMRVGELRAVLAPVVAGTGPSAHPDLAAARRFVRGLDAAVAVASAPGRGPLTRLPGAGVGWLARLLLRGCREHAAEMERGVAAAAAERAQAVDYGLRIVAQEQVGLAYAGWDRLLTRVALPAWRMGRWPSRLDAGVVAALTELSRRDRLAEGFASRLGERPACDLLEEPGAVDEAASLLAARLFHGGPAEQGPDWSPVDWQEYPEEVVDRKWRTDAARLHRVLDTLGVRRTAPDAQGPTLARVLDHLTGRPHRPHDPHQPHEGLTPQPGRHPAPGAQPPTDPAAPAPRDLDPDLDTHLDPDLDDGTDPDQLSPSNPRCAALAAGLTDELTREEETAATAAPPTAAPAATTPDIPLWDDGTLPLFPLQTPRTPRELLADHITAMVCCAAMDTAGATPGLDWLDGPSLLIKGERAADLAPKVLSLIEDGDPAPLRAWLTEVGIRPEKPVRLV
;
A
#
# COMPACT_ATOMS: atom_id res chain seq x y z
N MET A 1 29.54 25.22 -17.95
CA MET A 1 28.59 24.65 -18.92
C MET A 1 27.27 24.15 -18.29
N THR A 2 27.12 24.16 -16.96
CA THR A 2 25.94 23.63 -16.23
C THR A 2 24.71 24.56 -16.21
N GLY A 3 24.89 25.88 -16.41
CA GLY A 3 23.76 26.83 -16.43
C GLY A 3 22.81 26.69 -17.62
N MET A 4 23.31 26.27 -18.79
CA MET A 4 22.48 26.14 -20.01
C MET A 4 21.47 24.99 -19.95
N GLY A 5 21.75 23.93 -19.18
CA GLY A 5 20.81 22.80 -19.00
C GLY A 5 19.61 23.18 -18.15
N VAL A 6 19.88 23.80 -16.98
CA VAL A 6 18.85 24.20 -16.00
C VAL A 6 17.82 25.14 -16.63
N GLU A 7 18.31 26.07 -17.47
CA GLU A 7 17.47 26.98 -18.23
C GLU A 7 16.64 26.26 -19.31
N ALA A 8 17.20 25.24 -19.98
CA ALA A 8 16.48 24.50 -21.02
C ALA A 8 15.31 23.69 -20.45
N GLY A 9 15.50 22.98 -19.32
CA GLY A 9 14.42 22.23 -18.66
C GLY A 9 13.30 23.15 -18.16
N ALA A 10 13.67 24.28 -17.55
CA ALA A 10 12.70 25.27 -17.07
C ALA A 10 11.94 25.96 -18.21
N GLN A 11 12.61 26.28 -19.31
CA GLN A 11 11.99 26.85 -20.52
C GLN A 11 11.04 25.85 -21.19
N ALA A 12 11.44 24.58 -21.30
CA ALA A 12 10.60 23.52 -21.83
C ALA A 12 9.32 23.36 -20.99
N ALA A 13 9.44 23.30 -19.66
CA ALA A 13 8.30 23.27 -18.76
C ALA A 13 7.37 24.48 -18.95
N ARG A 14 7.94 25.69 -19.03
CA ARG A 14 7.17 26.91 -19.25
C ARG A 14 6.43 26.92 -20.58
N SER A 15 7.08 26.45 -21.65
CA SER A 15 6.46 26.37 -22.99
C SER A 15 5.20 25.48 -22.99
N ARG A 16 5.26 24.36 -22.26
CA ARG A 16 4.14 23.42 -22.08
C ARG A 16 3.06 23.97 -21.14
N ALA A 17 3.44 24.70 -20.09
CA ALA A 17 2.51 25.45 -19.25
C ALA A 17 1.70 26.46 -20.08
N LEU A 18 2.35 27.22 -20.95
CA LEU A 18 1.68 28.14 -21.87
C LEU A 18 0.78 27.42 -22.89
N ALA A 19 1.08 26.16 -23.24
CA ALA A 19 0.20 25.35 -24.09
C ALA A 19 -1.09 24.97 -23.35
N VAL A 20 -1.00 24.58 -22.07
CA VAL A 20 -2.16 24.35 -21.19
C VAL A 20 -3.01 25.62 -21.06
N LEU A 21 -2.38 26.77 -20.80
CA LEU A 21 -3.09 28.04 -20.70
C LEU A 21 -3.72 28.50 -22.03
N ARG A 22 -3.15 28.10 -23.17
CA ARG A 22 -3.74 28.29 -24.51
C ARG A 22 -5.01 27.48 -24.71
N ILE A 23 -5.09 26.27 -24.16
CA ILE A 23 -6.34 25.47 -24.19
C ILE A 23 -7.43 26.19 -23.40
N ARG A 24 -7.09 26.69 -22.20
CA ARG A 24 -8.01 27.51 -21.40
C ARG A 24 -8.48 28.76 -22.15
N SER A 25 -7.57 29.50 -22.78
CA SER A 25 -7.93 30.72 -23.50
C SER A 25 -8.74 30.44 -24.78
N ARG A 26 -8.48 29.34 -25.49
CA ARG A 26 -9.31 28.88 -26.62
C ARG A 26 -10.71 28.51 -26.19
N ALA A 27 -10.87 27.78 -25.08
CA ALA A 27 -12.18 27.44 -24.54
C ALA A 27 -12.98 28.71 -24.18
N LEU A 28 -12.33 29.69 -23.54
CA LEU A 28 -12.93 30.99 -23.27
C LEU A 28 -13.30 31.73 -24.57
N ALA A 29 -12.42 31.75 -25.58
CA ALA A 29 -12.69 32.40 -26.85
C ALA A 29 -13.90 31.79 -27.56
N VAL A 30 -14.04 30.47 -27.56
CA VAL A 30 -15.21 29.76 -28.11
C VAL A 30 -16.49 30.17 -27.36
N ALA A 31 -16.44 30.28 -26.03
CA ALA A 31 -17.58 30.74 -25.23
C ALA A 31 -17.97 32.21 -25.52
N LEU A 32 -17.03 33.04 -25.95
CA LEU A 32 -17.27 34.45 -26.30
C LEU A 32 -17.78 34.66 -27.74
N LEU A 33 -17.71 33.65 -28.63
CA LEU A 33 -18.12 33.79 -30.04
C LEU A 33 -19.57 34.26 -30.22
N PRO A 34 -20.58 33.70 -29.54
CA PRO A 34 -21.96 34.14 -29.70
C PRO A 34 -22.16 35.60 -29.28
N ALA A 35 -21.44 36.06 -28.24
CA ALA A 35 -21.48 37.44 -27.79
C ALA A 35 -20.84 38.37 -28.83
N ALA A 36 -19.73 37.97 -29.47
CA ALA A 36 -19.13 38.73 -30.56
C ALA A 36 -20.10 38.88 -31.75
N VAL A 37 -20.78 37.81 -32.15
CA VAL A 37 -21.81 37.85 -33.21
C VAL A 37 -22.99 38.74 -32.79
N ALA A 38 -23.44 38.66 -31.55
CA ALA A 38 -24.50 39.52 -31.02
C ALA A 38 -24.13 41.01 -31.14
N VAL A 39 -22.89 41.37 -30.79
CA VAL A 39 -22.37 42.74 -30.91
C VAL A 39 -22.37 43.20 -32.37
N VAL A 40 -21.94 42.36 -33.31
CA VAL A 40 -21.98 42.67 -34.75
C VAL A 40 -23.41 42.90 -35.24
N LEU A 41 -24.37 42.05 -34.83
CA LEU A 41 -25.78 42.19 -35.21
C LEU A 41 -26.46 43.43 -34.61
N LEU A 42 -26.08 43.80 -33.37
CA LEU A 42 -26.52 45.03 -32.73
C LEU A 42 -25.96 46.27 -33.44
N ALA A 43 -24.66 46.26 -33.76
CA ALA A 43 -24.00 47.35 -34.49
C ALA A 43 -24.57 47.51 -35.91
N GLY A 44 -24.78 46.41 -36.63
CA GLY A 44 -25.40 46.41 -37.97
C GLY A 44 -26.83 46.94 -37.98
N GLY A 45 -27.58 46.75 -36.88
CA GLY A 45 -28.88 47.37 -36.66
C GLY A 45 -28.79 48.88 -36.45
N SER A 46 -27.91 49.32 -35.55
CA SER A 46 -27.71 50.75 -35.26
C SER A 46 -27.20 51.57 -36.45
N THR A 47 -26.49 50.93 -37.38
CA THR A 47 -25.94 51.56 -38.60
C THR A 47 -26.89 51.47 -39.80
N GLY A 48 -28.08 50.89 -39.61
CA GLY A 48 -29.10 50.78 -40.66
C GLY A 48 -28.79 49.77 -41.78
N ARG A 49 -27.75 48.93 -41.64
CA ARG A 49 -27.34 47.97 -42.68
C ARG A 49 -28.01 46.59 -42.54
N LEU A 50 -28.42 46.20 -41.33
CA LEU A 50 -29.06 44.92 -41.00
C LEU A 50 -30.43 45.14 -40.36
N THR A 51 -31.36 45.72 -41.11
CA THR A 51 -32.71 46.09 -40.65
C THR A 51 -33.79 45.23 -41.30
N GLY A 52 -34.82 44.86 -40.54
CA GLY A 52 -35.98 44.08 -41.01
C GLY A 52 -36.40 43.02 -40.01
N PRO A 53 -37.65 42.52 -40.07
CA PRO A 53 -38.21 41.63 -39.04
C PRO A 53 -37.42 40.33 -38.85
N GLY A 54 -36.82 39.78 -39.92
CA GLY A 54 -35.93 38.61 -39.82
C GLY A 54 -34.60 38.91 -39.11
N TRP A 55 -34.04 40.10 -39.31
CA TRP A 55 -32.81 40.54 -38.65
C TRP A 55 -33.04 40.86 -37.17
N ASP A 56 -34.21 41.41 -36.82
CA ASP A 56 -34.58 41.66 -35.43
C ASP A 56 -34.82 40.35 -34.66
N ALA A 57 -35.46 39.37 -35.29
CA ALA A 57 -35.60 38.02 -34.72
C ALA A 57 -34.24 37.33 -34.52
N ALA A 58 -33.35 37.40 -35.53
CA ALA A 58 -32.00 36.84 -35.44
C ALA A 58 -31.17 37.52 -34.33
N ARG A 59 -31.26 38.84 -34.19
CA ARG A 59 -30.58 39.61 -33.14
C ARG A 59 -31.04 39.15 -31.75
N TRP A 60 -32.36 39.06 -31.53
CA TRP A 60 -32.91 38.58 -30.25
C TRP A 60 -32.47 37.15 -29.95
N ALA A 61 -32.58 36.24 -30.92
CA ALA A 61 -32.18 34.84 -30.75
C ALA A 61 -30.68 34.73 -30.39
N VAL A 62 -29.80 35.41 -31.12
CA VAL A 62 -28.35 35.38 -30.87
C VAL A 62 -27.98 36.04 -29.53
N CYS A 63 -28.64 37.14 -29.15
CA CYS A 63 -28.45 37.77 -27.83
C CYS A 63 -28.84 36.83 -26.69
N VAL A 64 -29.97 36.13 -26.81
CA VAL A 64 -30.41 35.14 -25.79
C VAL A 64 -29.43 33.98 -25.72
N VAL A 65 -29.02 33.42 -26.86
CA VAL A 65 -28.00 32.34 -26.91
C VAL A 65 -26.68 32.81 -26.29
N ALA A 66 -26.22 34.02 -26.61
CA ALA A 66 -25.00 34.58 -26.05
C ALA A 66 -25.07 34.71 -24.52
N LEU A 67 -26.19 35.22 -23.99
CA LEU A 67 -26.41 35.31 -22.56
C LEU A 67 -26.36 33.94 -21.89
N LEU A 68 -27.06 32.94 -22.44
CA LEU A 68 -27.08 31.58 -21.88
C LEU A 68 -25.69 30.93 -21.90
N VAL A 69 -24.94 31.08 -23.00
CA VAL A 69 -23.56 30.55 -23.10
C VAL A 69 -22.63 31.24 -22.11
N LEU A 70 -22.73 32.56 -21.93
CA LEU A 70 -21.93 33.29 -20.94
C LEU A 70 -22.26 32.89 -19.51
N LEU A 71 -23.55 32.69 -19.19
CA LEU A 71 -23.97 32.18 -17.88
C LEU A 71 -23.47 30.77 -17.62
N ALA A 72 -23.55 29.88 -18.62
CA ALA A 72 -23.03 28.51 -18.52
C ALA A 72 -21.51 28.49 -18.36
N ALA A 73 -20.78 29.30 -19.14
CA ALA A 73 -19.32 29.42 -19.05
C ALA A 73 -18.88 30.03 -17.70
N GLY A 74 -19.60 31.05 -17.22
CA GLY A 74 -19.39 31.64 -15.90
C GLY A 74 -19.65 30.63 -14.77
N GLY A 75 -20.73 29.86 -14.87
CA GLY A 75 -21.05 28.76 -13.95
C GLY A 75 -19.97 27.68 -13.96
N PHE A 76 -19.51 27.24 -15.13
CA PHE A 76 -18.41 26.29 -15.26
C PHE A 76 -17.11 26.80 -14.63
N ALA A 77 -16.72 28.05 -14.93
CA ALA A 77 -15.54 28.68 -14.36
C ALA A 77 -15.65 28.81 -12.83
N LEU A 78 -16.84 29.11 -12.31
CA LEU A 78 -17.10 29.16 -10.87
C LEU A 78 -16.95 27.77 -10.23
N VAL A 79 -17.48 26.72 -10.85
CA VAL A 79 -17.31 25.34 -10.37
C VAL A 79 -15.84 24.97 -10.32
N VAL A 80 -15.08 25.20 -11.40
CA VAL A 80 -13.63 24.93 -11.45
C VAL A 80 -12.86 25.71 -10.38
N ALA A 81 -13.22 26.97 -10.12
CA ALA A 81 -12.55 27.80 -9.13
C ALA A 81 -12.92 27.44 -7.67
N ARG A 82 -14.12 26.90 -7.43
CA ARG A 82 -14.63 26.54 -6.11
C ARG A 82 -14.45 25.07 -5.76
N ALA A 83 -14.28 24.20 -6.75
CA ALA A 83 -13.99 22.81 -6.53
C ALA A 83 -12.71 22.68 -5.70
N ARG A 84 -12.76 21.83 -4.68
CA ARG A 84 -11.62 21.56 -3.79
C ARG A 84 -10.80 20.46 -4.44
N PRO A 85 -9.56 20.73 -4.91
CA PRO A 85 -8.66 19.68 -5.33
C PRO A 85 -8.44 18.69 -4.20
N ALA A 86 -8.22 17.42 -4.55
CA ALA A 86 -7.80 16.44 -3.58
C ALA A 86 -6.42 16.82 -3.02
N VAL A 87 -6.24 16.60 -1.72
CA VAL A 87 -4.97 16.77 -1.01
C VAL A 87 -4.69 15.49 -0.27
N SER A 88 -3.47 14.99 -0.38
CA SER A 88 -3.07 13.79 0.35
C SER A 88 -3.20 14.03 1.86
N PRO A 89 -3.86 13.13 2.62
CA PRO A 89 -3.77 13.04 4.06
C PRO A 89 -2.32 12.92 4.47
N THR A 90 -1.93 13.73 5.46
CA THR A 90 -0.55 13.79 5.96
C THR A 90 -0.57 14.16 7.43
N VAL A 91 0.48 13.80 8.15
CA VAL A 91 0.77 14.30 9.49
C VAL A 91 1.50 15.64 9.38
N PRO A 92 0.89 16.80 9.72
CA PRO A 92 1.58 18.08 9.68
C PRO A 92 2.67 18.16 10.76
N ILE A 93 3.86 18.64 10.42
CA ILE A 93 4.97 18.80 11.37
C ILE A 93 5.13 20.27 11.70
N ALA A 94 4.82 20.64 12.94
CA ALA A 94 5.06 21.98 13.44
C ALA A 94 6.56 22.28 13.51
N GLU A 95 6.96 23.52 13.23
CA GLU A 95 8.38 23.93 13.30
C GLU A 95 8.99 23.70 14.68
N GLN A 96 8.18 23.84 15.74
CA GLN A 96 8.60 23.58 17.12
C GLN A 96 8.90 22.10 17.39
N ALA A 97 8.26 21.19 16.66
CA ALA A 97 8.46 19.75 16.82
C ALA A 97 9.65 19.21 16.00
N ALA A 98 10.21 20.00 15.08
CA ALA A 98 11.30 19.58 14.20
C ALA A 98 12.19 20.76 13.74
N PRO A 99 12.76 21.56 14.67
CA PRO A 99 13.50 22.77 14.31
C PRO A 99 14.73 22.47 13.44
N ASP A 100 15.40 21.35 13.69
CA ASP A 100 16.56 20.90 12.93
C ASP A 100 16.20 20.49 11.50
N LEU A 101 15.06 19.82 11.31
CA LEU A 101 14.57 19.46 9.97
C LEU A 101 14.21 20.71 9.16
N TYR A 102 13.52 21.67 9.78
CA TYR A 102 13.19 22.95 9.13
C TYR A 102 14.46 23.73 8.75
N ARG A 103 15.49 23.74 9.61
CA ARG A 103 16.77 24.38 9.30
C ARG A 103 17.47 23.69 8.13
N LEU A 104 17.54 22.36 8.13
CA LEU A 104 18.13 21.58 7.02
C LEU A 104 17.45 21.91 5.69
N VAL A 105 16.12 21.98 5.67
CA VAL A 105 15.35 22.28 4.45
C VAL A 105 15.57 23.73 3.99
N ARG A 106 15.67 24.70 4.91
CA ARG A 106 15.99 26.09 4.59
C ARG A 106 17.40 26.24 4.05
N ASP A 107 18.39 25.65 4.70
CA ASP A 107 19.78 25.63 4.23
C ASP A 107 19.90 25.00 2.84
N LEU A 108 19.10 23.95 2.58
CA LEU A 108 19.02 23.30 1.27
C LEU A 108 18.40 24.24 0.21
N ALA A 109 17.31 24.93 0.54
CA ALA A 109 16.67 25.91 -0.35
C ALA A 109 17.62 27.07 -0.68
N ASP A 110 18.34 27.58 0.32
CA ASP A 110 19.34 28.66 0.16
C ASP A 110 20.49 28.22 -0.75
N ARG A 111 21.02 27.00 -0.58
CA ARG A 111 22.08 26.44 -1.44
C ARG A 111 21.64 26.25 -2.89
N LEU A 112 20.35 25.94 -3.09
CA LEU A 112 19.77 25.72 -4.40
C LEU A 112 19.28 27.03 -5.05
N ASP A 113 19.33 28.16 -4.34
CA ASP A 113 18.80 29.46 -4.77
C ASP A 113 17.32 29.37 -5.18
N VAL A 114 16.50 28.78 -4.29
CA VAL A 114 15.06 28.62 -4.47
C VAL A 114 14.29 29.02 -3.22
N PRO A 115 12.99 29.39 -3.34
CA PRO A 115 12.18 29.72 -2.16
C PRO A 115 12.02 28.51 -1.23
N ALA A 116 12.18 28.70 0.08
CA ALA A 116 11.92 27.64 1.04
C ALA A 116 10.45 27.18 0.99
N PRO A 117 10.16 25.87 1.18
CA PRO A 117 8.81 25.36 1.38
C PRO A 117 8.09 26.05 2.55
N SER A 118 6.77 26.15 2.49
CA SER A 118 5.98 26.87 3.50
C SER A 118 5.77 26.08 4.80
N ALA A 119 5.74 24.76 4.72
CA ALA A 119 5.60 23.84 5.83
C ALA A 119 6.14 22.45 5.45
N ILE A 120 6.30 21.59 6.44
CA ILE A 120 6.67 20.18 6.27
C ILE A 120 5.51 19.30 6.78
N ALA A 121 5.21 18.23 6.05
CA ALA A 121 4.25 17.22 6.46
C ALA A 121 4.77 15.82 6.13
N LEU A 122 4.32 14.80 6.85
CA LEU A 122 4.71 13.41 6.63
C LEU A 122 3.59 12.57 6.05
N THR A 123 3.95 11.60 5.24
CA THR A 123 3.06 10.56 4.73
C THR A 123 3.64 9.19 5.06
N PRO A 124 2.83 8.18 5.40
CA PRO A 124 3.31 6.81 5.62
C PRO A 124 3.56 6.10 4.28
N ASP A 125 4.49 6.62 3.50
CA ASP A 125 4.87 6.12 2.19
C ASP A 125 6.36 6.39 1.94
N CYS A 126 6.98 5.66 1.02
CA CYS A 126 8.40 5.81 0.67
C CYS A 126 8.61 6.81 -0.48
N ASP A 127 7.89 7.95 -0.46
CA ASP A 127 7.97 8.99 -1.48
C ASP A 127 8.07 10.39 -0.87
N SER A 128 8.55 11.37 -1.63
CA SER A 128 8.60 12.77 -1.20
C SER A 128 8.31 13.72 -2.36
N TRP A 129 7.46 14.72 -2.13
CA TRP A 129 7.02 15.64 -3.17
C TRP A 129 6.66 17.02 -2.61
N LEU A 130 6.35 17.96 -3.51
CA LEU A 130 5.82 19.27 -3.16
C LEU A 130 4.31 19.30 -3.39
N GLU A 131 3.54 19.57 -2.35
CA GLU A 131 2.09 19.67 -2.42
C GLU A 131 1.64 21.15 -2.40
N ASP A 132 0.92 21.57 -3.44
CA ASP A 132 0.34 22.91 -3.50
C ASP A 132 -0.98 22.95 -2.72
N ARG A 133 -0.91 23.39 -1.47
CA ARG A 133 -2.07 23.60 -0.58
C ARG A 133 -2.67 25.01 -0.68
N THR A 134 -2.21 25.84 -1.63
CA THR A 134 -2.62 27.25 -1.74
C THR A 134 -3.91 27.46 -2.54
N HIS A 135 -4.56 26.38 -2.99
CA HIS A 135 -5.78 26.49 -3.78
C HIS A 135 -6.85 27.30 -3.00
N PRO A 136 -7.51 28.30 -3.63
CA PRO A 136 -8.47 29.18 -2.94
C PRO A 136 -9.58 28.45 -2.20
N ALA A 137 -9.93 27.24 -2.64
CA ALA A 137 -10.96 26.41 -2.03
C ALA A 137 -10.56 25.78 -0.68
N HIS A 138 -9.25 25.74 -0.35
CA HIS A 138 -8.72 25.28 0.94
C HIS A 138 -8.52 26.42 1.95
N GLY A 139 -8.65 27.69 1.54
CA GLY A 139 -8.57 28.82 2.46
C GLY A 139 -9.79 28.88 3.40
N PRO A 140 -9.64 29.41 4.62
CA PRO A 140 -10.78 29.70 5.49
C PRO A 140 -11.78 30.60 4.76
N PRO A 141 -13.10 30.46 5.01
CA PRO A 141 -14.10 31.35 4.42
C PRO A 141 -13.73 32.80 4.76
N PRO A 142 -13.84 33.74 3.81
CA PRO A 142 -13.56 35.14 4.11
C PRO A 142 -14.46 35.58 5.27
N PRO A 143 -13.91 36.29 6.28
CA PRO A 143 -14.75 36.89 7.32
C PRO A 143 -15.78 37.81 6.65
N PRO A 144 -17.00 37.91 7.22
CA PRO A 144 -18.02 38.81 6.70
C PRO A 144 -17.46 40.22 6.59
N ASP A 145 -17.65 40.85 5.44
CA ASP A 145 -17.12 42.18 5.17
C ASP A 145 -17.72 43.19 6.17
N ASP A 146 -16.85 43.90 6.89
CA ASP A 146 -17.23 44.99 7.77
C ASP A 146 -17.70 46.17 6.89
N PRO A 147 -18.95 46.66 7.02
CA PRO A 147 -19.52 47.66 6.11
C PRO A 147 -18.79 49.01 6.09
N ASP A 148 -17.88 49.26 7.03
CA ASP A 148 -17.13 50.52 7.15
C ASP A 148 -15.74 50.53 6.48
N GLU A 149 -15.31 49.42 5.84
CA GLU A 149 -14.02 49.37 5.14
C GLU A 149 -14.16 49.83 3.67
N PRO A 150 -13.46 50.90 3.22
CA PRO A 150 -13.51 51.31 1.82
C PRO A 150 -12.97 50.19 0.92
N PRO A 151 -13.49 50.00 -0.32
CA PRO A 151 -13.11 48.89 -1.20
C PRO A 151 -11.62 49.00 -1.60
N GLY A 152 -10.77 48.47 -0.73
CA GLY A 152 -9.35 48.74 -0.71
C GLY A 152 -8.57 47.82 -1.62
N LEU A 153 -7.87 48.41 -2.58
CA LEU A 153 -6.82 47.78 -3.39
C LEU A 153 -5.75 47.01 -2.57
N GLY A 154 -5.68 47.17 -1.25
CA GLY A 154 -4.74 46.50 -0.35
C GLY A 154 -4.99 45.00 -0.11
N ARG A 155 -6.24 44.53 -0.07
CA ARG A 155 -6.57 43.11 0.21
C ARG A 155 -6.15 42.17 -0.94
N ARG A 156 -6.02 42.71 -2.16
CA ARG A 156 -5.49 41.98 -3.34
C ARG A 156 -3.96 41.87 -3.36
N VAL A 157 -3.25 42.74 -2.65
CA VAL A 157 -1.78 42.76 -2.65
C VAL A 157 -1.23 41.71 -1.67
N HIS A 158 -1.85 41.50 -0.51
CA HIS A 158 -1.43 40.45 0.44
C HIS A 158 -1.80 39.03 -0.02
N ARG A 159 -2.74 38.88 -0.94
CA ARG A 159 -3.09 37.58 -1.56
C ARG A 159 -2.14 37.16 -2.70
N ARG A 160 -1.21 38.04 -3.09
CA ARG A 160 -0.35 37.88 -4.28
C ARG A 160 1.03 37.33 -4.00
N THR A 161 1.47 37.25 -2.74
CA THR A 161 2.62 36.42 -2.40
C THR A 161 2.13 34.98 -2.45
N GLN A 162 2.31 34.34 -3.61
CA GLN A 162 1.98 32.95 -3.80
C GLN A 162 2.73 32.14 -2.74
N ALA A 163 2.00 31.61 -1.75
CA ALA A 163 2.62 30.85 -0.68
C ALA A 163 3.36 29.64 -1.28
N ALA A 164 4.55 29.35 -0.76
CA ALA A 164 5.35 28.23 -1.22
C ALA A 164 4.59 26.91 -0.99
N PRO A 165 4.82 25.87 -1.82
CA PRO A 165 4.22 24.57 -1.58
C PRO A 165 4.70 23.95 -0.25
N VAL A 166 3.92 22.99 0.26
CA VAL A 166 4.29 22.19 1.44
C VAL A 166 5.18 21.05 0.98
N LEU A 167 6.28 20.82 1.70
CA LEU A 167 7.14 19.67 1.48
C LEU A 167 6.54 18.46 2.19
N VAL A 168 6.13 17.44 1.42
CA VAL A 168 5.66 16.17 1.96
C VAL A 168 6.82 15.17 1.91
N ILE A 169 7.14 14.57 3.05
CA ILE A 169 8.24 13.62 3.20
C ILE A 169 7.66 12.27 3.61
N GLY A 170 8.19 11.20 3.01
CA GLY A 170 7.89 9.85 3.41
C GLY A 170 8.43 9.57 4.80
N SER A 171 7.57 9.20 5.75
CA SER A 171 7.99 8.95 7.13
C SER A 171 9.06 7.85 7.24
N PRO A 172 9.06 6.75 6.44
CA PRO A 172 10.11 5.75 6.51
C PRO A 172 11.51 6.31 6.21
N PHE A 173 11.61 7.37 5.41
CA PHE A 173 12.90 8.01 5.11
C PHE A 173 13.53 8.66 6.34
N LEU A 174 12.74 9.21 7.26
CA LEU A 174 13.27 9.79 8.48
C LEU A 174 13.92 8.73 9.38
N TRP A 175 13.33 7.54 9.48
CA TRP A 175 13.86 6.47 10.31
C TRP A 175 15.00 5.69 9.66
N TRP A 176 14.94 5.46 8.35
CA TRP A 176 15.93 4.64 7.66
C TRP A 176 17.17 5.42 7.20
N MET A 177 17.01 6.67 6.76
CA MET A 177 18.08 7.42 6.12
C MET A 177 18.92 8.19 7.14
N ARG A 178 20.20 8.39 6.82
CA ARG A 178 21.08 9.32 7.54
C ARG A 178 20.80 10.74 7.10
N VAL A 179 21.11 11.71 7.96
CA VAL A 179 20.86 13.13 7.68
C VAL A 179 21.43 13.57 6.32
N GLY A 180 22.62 13.09 5.96
CA GLY A 180 23.24 13.36 4.66
C GLY A 180 22.50 12.75 3.47
N GLU A 181 22.00 11.52 3.62
CA GLU A 181 21.24 10.80 2.59
C GLU A 181 19.86 11.42 2.40
N LEU A 182 19.15 11.72 3.50
CA LEU A 182 17.84 12.40 3.44
C LEU A 182 17.98 13.74 2.71
N ARG A 183 18.99 14.53 3.07
CA ARG A 183 19.27 15.81 2.39
C ARG A 183 19.52 15.64 0.90
N ALA A 184 20.21 14.58 0.49
CA ALA A 184 20.45 14.27 -0.92
C ALA A 184 19.15 13.84 -1.65
N VAL A 185 18.24 13.10 -1.00
CA VAL A 185 16.91 12.75 -1.56
C VAL A 185 16.00 13.97 -1.67
N LEU A 186 16.02 14.84 -0.66
CA LEU A 186 15.17 16.04 -0.63
C LEU A 186 15.67 17.14 -1.58
N ALA A 187 16.96 17.16 -1.94
CA ALA A 187 17.53 18.18 -2.83
C ALA A 187 16.74 18.40 -4.14
N PRO A 188 16.45 17.38 -4.96
CA PRO A 188 15.63 17.56 -6.16
C PRO A 188 14.19 17.99 -5.86
N VAL A 189 13.61 17.54 -4.74
CA VAL A 189 12.24 17.92 -4.35
C VAL A 189 12.18 19.40 -3.97
N VAL A 190 13.09 19.85 -3.10
CA VAL A 190 13.20 21.25 -2.67
C VAL A 190 13.57 22.16 -3.85
N ALA A 191 14.43 21.71 -4.78
CA ALA A 191 14.73 22.45 -6.01
C ALA A 191 13.46 22.73 -6.86
N GLY A 192 12.43 21.89 -6.73
CA GLY A 192 11.12 22.04 -7.38
C GLY A 192 10.29 23.23 -6.88
N THR A 193 10.66 23.85 -5.76
CA THR A 193 9.99 25.07 -5.25
C THR A 193 10.21 26.26 -6.18
N GLY A 194 11.37 26.35 -6.83
CA GLY A 194 11.68 27.39 -7.82
C GLY A 194 10.69 27.41 -8.99
N PRO A 195 10.52 26.30 -9.74
CA PRO A 195 9.48 26.17 -10.76
C PRO A 195 8.05 26.39 -10.22
N SER A 196 7.79 25.98 -8.98
CA SER A 196 6.47 26.16 -8.34
C SER A 196 6.14 27.63 -8.05
N ALA A 197 7.15 28.48 -7.85
CA ALA A 197 6.99 29.92 -7.71
C ALA A 197 6.72 30.65 -9.03
N HIS A 198 6.95 30.00 -10.19
CA HIS A 198 6.73 30.63 -11.49
C HIS A 198 5.22 30.77 -11.79
N PRO A 199 4.73 31.98 -12.12
CA PRO A 199 3.29 32.25 -12.22
C PRO A 199 2.59 31.43 -13.31
N ASP A 200 3.26 31.23 -14.46
CA ASP A 200 2.72 30.44 -15.59
C ASP A 200 2.52 28.97 -15.22
N LEU A 201 3.52 28.34 -14.57
CA LEU A 201 3.47 26.94 -14.13
C LEU A 201 2.40 26.75 -13.05
N ALA A 202 2.36 27.65 -12.07
CA ALA A 202 1.35 27.62 -11.02
C ALA A 202 -0.07 27.83 -11.57
N ALA A 203 -0.26 28.73 -12.52
CA ALA A 203 -1.55 28.94 -13.17
C ALA A 203 -2.00 27.71 -13.98
N ALA A 204 -1.07 27.04 -14.67
CA ALA A 204 -1.35 25.81 -15.40
C ALA A 204 -1.74 24.67 -14.46
N ARG A 205 -0.98 24.44 -13.38
CA ARG A 205 -1.29 23.42 -12.35
C ARG A 205 -2.64 23.67 -11.68
N ARG A 206 -2.93 24.91 -11.24
CA ARG A 206 -4.23 25.27 -10.66
C ARG A 206 -5.39 25.01 -11.63
N PHE A 207 -5.20 25.29 -12.92
CA PHE A 207 -6.22 25.02 -13.94
C PHE A 207 -6.47 23.52 -14.10
N VAL A 208 -5.42 22.70 -14.22
CA VAL A 208 -5.55 21.23 -14.33
C VAL A 208 -6.18 20.62 -13.07
N ARG A 209 -5.67 20.97 -11.89
CA ARG A 209 -6.22 20.52 -10.60
C ARG A 209 -7.67 20.96 -10.39
N GLY A 210 -8.03 22.17 -10.81
CA GLY A 210 -9.41 22.67 -10.73
C GLY A 210 -10.36 21.95 -11.68
N LEU A 211 -9.90 21.58 -12.88
CA LEU A 211 -10.70 20.75 -13.80
C LEU A 211 -10.92 19.35 -13.24
N ASP A 212 -9.88 18.73 -12.69
CA ASP A 212 -9.96 17.42 -12.04
C ASP A 212 -10.92 17.43 -10.85
N ALA A 213 -10.79 18.44 -9.98
CA ALA A 213 -11.72 18.68 -8.88
C ALA A 213 -13.17 18.90 -9.37
N ALA A 214 -13.36 19.57 -10.52
CA ALA A 214 -14.68 19.76 -11.11
C ALA A 214 -15.29 18.45 -11.63
N VAL A 215 -14.47 17.51 -12.13
CA VAL A 215 -14.92 16.15 -12.48
C VAL A 215 -15.37 15.41 -11.23
N ALA A 216 -14.55 15.43 -10.17
CA ALA A 216 -14.91 14.83 -8.88
C ALA A 216 -16.22 15.39 -8.32
N VAL A 217 -16.37 16.72 -8.33
CA VAL A 217 -17.61 17.37 -7.95
C VAL A 217 -18.75 16.91 -8.85
N ALA A 218 -18.59 16.79 -10.16
CA ALA A 218 -19.65 16.34 -11.06
C ALA A 218 -20.08 14.88 -10.81
N SER A 219 -19.16 14.01 -10.39
CA SER A 219 -19.38 12.57 -10.14
C SER A 219 -19.95 12.23 -8.76
N ALA A 220 -20.01 13.18 -7.82
CA ALA A 220 -20.44 12.92 -6.44
C ALA A 220 -21.87 12.31 -6.33
N PRO A 221 -22.04 11.17 -5.61
CA PRO A 221 -23.36 10.55 -5.34
C PRO A 221 -24.28 11.46 -4.52
N GLY A 222 -25.60 11.24 -4.58
CA GLY A 222 -26.58 11.95 -3.74
C GLY A 222 -27.20 13.21 -4.34
N ARG A 223 -26.96 13.50 -5.62
CA ARG A 223 -27.59 14.64 -6.31
C ARG A 223 -28.98 14.31 -6.86
N GLY A 224 -29.96 15.14 -6.52
CA GLY A 224 -31.32 15.06 -7.06
C GLY A 224 -31.37 15.28 -8.58
N PRO A 225 -32.40 14.78 -9.29
CA PRO A 225 -32.46 14.73 -10.75
C PRO A 225 -32.25 16.08 -11.44
N LEU A 226 -32.73 17.18 -10.83
CA LEU A 226 -32.59 18.54 -11.34
C LEU A 226 -31.15 19.07 -11.34
N THR A 227 -30.27 18.51 -10.52
CA THR A 227 -28.84 18.87 -10.46
C THR A 227 -27.94 17.94 -11.29
N ARG A 228 -28.46 16.80 -11.76
CA ARG A 228 -27.71 15.80 -12.53
C ARG A 228 -27.42 16.24 -13.97
N LEU A 229 -28.41 16.82 -14.66
CA LEU A 229 -28.26 17.29 -16.04
C LEU A 229 -27.19 18.38 -16.20
N PRO A 230 -27.20 19.49 -15.43
CA PRO A 230 -26.13 20.48 -15.50
C PRO A 230 -24.78 19.94 -15.00
N GLY A 231 -24.78 19.06 -13.99
CA GLY A 231 -23.57 18.40 -13.50
C GLY A 231 -22.89 17.51 -14.54
N ALA A 232 -23.67 16.77 -15.33
CA ALA A 232 -23.16 15.91 -16.41
C ALA A 232 -22.47 16.73 -17.51
N GLY A 233 -23.04 17.88 -17.89
CA GLY A 233 -22.44 18.80 -18.86
C GLY A 233 -21.11 19.40 -18.37
N VAL A 234 -21.05 19.81 -17.10
CA VAL A 234 -19.82 20.28 -16.46
C VAL A 234 -18.75 19.19 -16.43
N GLY A 235 -19.10 17.97 -16.02
CA GLY A 235 -18.16 16.84 -15.98
C GLY A 235 -17.68 16.41 -17.37
N TRP A 236 -18.53 16.48 -18.39
CA TRP A 236 -18.12 16.22 -19.78
C TRP A 236 -17.13 17.27 -20.29
N LEU A 237 -17.43 18.56 -20.10
CA LEU A 237 -16.55 19.65 -20.53
C LEU A 237 -15.21 19.63 -19.78
N ALA A 238 -15.23 19.37 -18.47
CA ALA A 238 -14.01 19.24 -17.67
C ALA A 238 -13.13 18.08 -18.18
N ARG A 239 -13.71 16.91 -18.45
CA ARG A 239 -13.00 15.77 -19.03
C ARG A 239 -12.44 16.07 -20.43
N LEU A 240 -13.18 16.78 -21.28
CA LEU A 240 -12.71 17.21 -22.60
C LEU A 240 -11.47 18.11 -22.49
N LEU A 241 -11.50 19.10 -21.60
CA LEU A 241 -10.37 20.01 -21.39
C LEU A 241 -9.18 19.29 -20.75
N LEU A 242 -9.41 18.38 -19.80
CA LEU A 242 -8.36 17.55 -19.20
C LEU A 242 -7.67 16.67 -20.24
N ARG A 243 -8.43 16.01 -21.13
CA ARG A 243 -7.88 15.21 -22.24
C ARG A 243 -6.98 16.06 -23.13
N GLY A 244 -7.38 17.29 -23.45
CA GLY A 244 -6.55 18.22 -24.21
C GLY A 244 -5.29 18.67 -23.45
N CYS A 245 -5.34 18.76 -22.11
CA CYS A 245 -4.20 19.18 -21.29
C CYS A 245 -3.23 18.05 -20.94
N ARG A 246 -3.64 16.77 -21.00
CA ARG A 246 -2.91 15.62 -20.41
C ARG A 246 -1.45 15.53 -20.88
N GLU A 247 -1.20 15.57 -22.18
CA GLU A 247 0.16 15.45 -22.73
C GLU A 247 1.03 16.64 -22.30
N HIS A 248 0.51 17.86 -22.47
CA HIS A 248 1.22 19.08 -22.09
C HIS A 248 1.48 19.17 -20.59
N ALA A 249 0.54 18.71 -19.76
CA ALA A 249 0.72 18.65 -18.31
C ALA A 249 1.81 17.62 -17.94
N ALA A 250 1.80 16.43 -18.55
CA ALA A 250 2.82 15.41 -18.29
C ALA A 250 4.23 15.86 -18.72
N GLU A 251 4.36 16.52 -19.88
CA GLU A 251 5.63 17.09 -20.35
C GLU A 251 6.08 18.28 -19.51
N MET A 252 5.13 19.12 -19.06
CA MET A 252 5.39 20.22 -18.14
C MET A 252 6.00 19.70 -16.83
N GLU A 253 5.38 18.71 -16.20
CA GLU A 253 5.90 18.11 -14.95
C GLU A 253 7.24 17.40 -15.16
N ARG A 254 7.43 16.68 -16.28
CA ARG A 254 8.73 16.10 -16.64
C ARG A 254 9.81 17.17 -16.79
N GLY A 255 9.50 18.29 -17.43
CA GLY A 255 10.43 19.42 -17.56
C GLY A 255 10.76 20.08 -16.22
N VAL A 256 9.77 20.21 -15.32
CA VAL A 256 9.99 20.70 -13.94
C VAL A 256 10.91 19.76 -13.17
N ALA A 257 10.64 18.45 -13.24
CA ALA A 257 11.45 17.43 -12.58
C ALA A 257 12.89 17.42 -13.10
N ALA A 258 13.09 17.51 -14.43
CA ALA A 258 14.43 17.60 -15.03
C ALA A 258 15.19 18.85 -14.55
N ALA A 259 14.55 20.03 -14.59
CA ALA A 259 15.16 21.27 -14.13
C ALA A 259 15.51 21.24 -12.63
N ALA A 260 14.66 20.61 -11.82
CA ALA A 260 14.89 20.44 -10.39
C ALA A 260 16.03 19.44 -10.11
N ALA A 261 16.08 18.33 -10.83
CA ALA A 261 17.13 17.32 -10.72
C ALA A 261 18.51 17.87 -11.12
N GLU A 262 18.58 18.65 -12.21
CA GLU A 262 19.80 19.33 -12.65
C GLU A 262 20.27 20.38 -11.64
N ARG A 263 19.38 21.22 -11.12
CA ARG A 263 19.72 22.18 -10.05
C ARG A 263 20.26 21.46 -8.80
N ALA A 264 19.65 20.33 -8.44
CA ALA A 264 20.11 19.50 -7.34
C ALA A 264 21.46 18.79 -7.60
N GLN A 265 22.01 18.78 -8.83
CA GLN A 265 23.37 18.27 -9.06
C GLN A 265 24.45 19.04 -8.29
N ALA A 266 24.19 20.32 -7.99
CA ALA A 266 25.09 21.14 -7.19
C ALA A 266 25.19 20.71 -5.71
N VAL A 267 24.28 19.85 -5.25
CA VAL A 267 24.18 19.44 -3.83
C VAL A 267 24.36 17.92 -3.73
N ASP A 268 25.46 17.50 -3.09
CA ASP A 268 25.80 16.13 -2.69
C ASP A 268 25.54 15.05 -3.75
N TYR A 269 26.00 15.30 -4.97
CA TYR A 269 25.83 14.36 -6.08
C TYR A 269 26.30 12.93 -5.75
N GLY A 270 27.41 12.78 -5.04
CA GLY A 270 27.92 11.47 -4.61
C GLY A 270 27.00 10.74 -3.62
N LEU A 271 26.44 11.45 -2.64
CA LEU A 271 25.52 10.86 -1.66
C LEU A 271 24.17 10.50 -2.28
N ARG A 272 23.76 11.16 -3.37
CA ARG A 272 22.49 10.87 -4.03
C ARG A 272 22.43 9.47 -4.60
N ILE A 273 23.51 8.92 -5.15
CA ILE A 273 23.52 7.56 -5.71
C ILE A 273 23.23 6.56 -4.58
N VAL A 274 23.98 6.66 -3.49
CA VAL A 274 23.79 5.84 -2.28
C VAL A 274 22.37 6.00 -1.74
N ALA A 275 21.88 7.24 -1.67
CA ALA A 275 20.55 7.52 -1.17
C ALA A 275 19.43 6.90 -2.03
N GLN A 276 19.58 6.83 -3.36
CA GLN A 276 18.61 6.16 -4.23
C GLN A 276 18.57 4.64 -4.02
N GLU A 277 19.71 4.00 -3.77
CA GLU A 277 19.75 2.58 -3.36
C GLU A 277 19.01 2.37 -2.04
N GLN A 278 19.18 3.30 -1.08
CA GLN A 278 18.47 3.26 0.20
C GLN A 278 16.97 3.46 0.05
N VAL A 279 16.49 4.22 -0.94
CA VAL A 279 15.05 4.34 -1.24
C VAL A 279 14.48 2.98 -1.69
N GLY A 280 15.19 2.27 -2.58
CA GLY A 280 14.76 0.94 -3.03
C GLY A 280 14.68 -0.08 -1.88
N LEU A 281 15.66 -0.06 -0.97
CA LEU A 281 15.62 -0.88 0.25
C LEU A 281 14.47 -0.47 1.17
N ALA A 282 14.25 0.83 1.38
CA ALA A 282 13.15 1.33 2.20
C ALA A 282 11.80 0.84 1.68
N TYR A 283 11.57 0.88 0.37
CA TYR A 283 10.36 0.33 -0.26
C TYR A 283 10.18 -1.16 0.02
N ALA A 284 11.23 -1.96 -0.19
CA ALA A 284 11.16 -3.41 0.02
C ALA A 284 10.91 -3.76 1.50
N GLY A 285 11.51 -3.02 2.43
CA GLY A 285 11.29 -3.17 3.87
C GLY A 285 9.89 -2.74 4.29
N TRP A 286 9.42 -1.60 3.78
CA TRP A 286 8.09 -1.06 4.06
C TRP A 286 6.98 -2.01 3.61
N ASP A 287 7.01 -2.47 2.36
CA ASP A 287 6.00 -3.38 1.82
C ASP A 287 5.90 -4.69 2.63
N ARG A 288 7.06 -5.28 2.96
CA ARG A 288 7.11 -6.48 3.80
C ARG A 288 6.58 -6.21 5.19
N LEU A 289 6.93 -5.09 5.81
CA LEU A 289 6.44 -4.70 7.13
C LEU A 289 4.93 -4.54 7.12
N LEU A 290 4.37 -3.83 6.13
CA LEU A 290 2.92 -3.66 5.98
C LEU A 290 2.21 -5.01 5.83
N THR A 291 2.73 -5.87 4.96
CA THR A 291 2.06 -7.12 4.57
C THR A 291 2.22 -8.24 5.60
N ARG A 292 3.39 -8.37 6.23
CA ARG A 292 3.75 -9.48 7.12
C ARG A 292 3.58 -9.15 8.60
N VAL A 293 3.57 -7.87 8.98
CA VAL A 293 3.54 -7.43 10.38
C VAL A 293 2.35 -6.52 10.65
N ALA A 294 2.20 -5.39 9.96
CA ALA A 294 1.14 -4.44 10.29
C ALA A 294 -0.26 -5.00 10.02
N LEU A 295 -0.47 -5.64 8.86
CA LEU A 295 -1.77 -6.17 8.46
C LEU A 295 -2.36 -7.22 9.43
N PRO A 296 -1.59 -8.20 9.96
CA PRO A 296 -2.07 -9.07 11.03
C PRO A 296 -2.61 -8.31 12.26
N ALA A 297 -1.92 -7.26 12.70
CA ALA A 297 -2.37 -6.46 13.84
C ALA A 297 -3.68 -5.73 13.50
N TRP A 298 -3.74 -5.09 12.33
CA TRP A 298 -4.91 -4.31 11.90
C TRP A 298 -6.18 -5.15 11.83
N ARG A 299 -6.09 -6.37 11.29
CA ARG A 299 -7.22 -7.31 11.25
C ARG A 299 -7.77 -7.69 12.64
N MET A 300 -7.00 -7.48 13.71
CA MET A 300 -7.40 -7.75 15.10
C MET A 300 -7.82 -6.50 15.88
N GLY A 301 -8.02 -5.36 15.20
CA GLY A 301 -8.34 -4.11 15.89
C GLY A 301 -7.14 -3.52 16.64
N ARG A 302 -5.92 -3.87 16.24
CA ARG A 302 -4.66 -3.39 16.84
C ARG A 302 -3.81 -2.71 15.79
N TRP A 303 -2.92 -1.81 16.18
CA TRP A 303 -1.98 -1.21 15.23
C TRP A 303 -0.63 -0.93 15.90
N PRO A 304 0.51 -1.20 15.24
CA PRO A 304 1.82 -0.97 15.85
C PRO A 304 2.07 0.53 16.08
N SER A 305 2.34 0.96 17.31
CA SER A 305 2.53 2.39 17.62
C SER A 305 3.83 2.99 17.08
N ARG A 306 4.75 2.13 16.64
CA ARG A 306 6.11 2.49 16.20
C ARG A 306 6.44 1.86 14.85
N LEU A 307 5.59 2.08 13.85
CA LEU A 307 5.67 1.42 12.55
C LEU A 307 6.97 1.75 11.81
N ASP A 308 7.38 3.02 11.75
CA ASP A 308 8.59 3.44 11.07
C ASP A 308 9.85 2.89 11.76
N ALA A 309 9.86 2.81 13.10
CA ALA A 309 10.92 2.12 13.83
C ALA A 309 11.01 0.62 13.47
N GLY A 310 9.87 -0.01 13.16
CA GLY A 310 9.80 -1.38 12.68
C GLY A 310 10.49 -1.59 11.32
N VAL A 311 10.47 -0.57 10.45
CA VAL A 311 11.19 -0.61 9.15
C VAL A 311 12.69 -0.76 9.37
N VAL A 312 13.24 -0.02 10.33
CA VAL A 312 14.67 -0.07 10.67
C VAL A 312 15.04 -1.47 11.17
N ALA A 313 14.20 -2.05 12.03
CA ALA A 313 14.42 -3.39 12.55
C ALA A 313 14.36 -4.44 11.41
N ALA A 314 13.41 -4.31 10.50
CA ALA A 314 13.28 -5.18 9.33
C ALA A 314 14.49 -5.11 8.39
N LEU A 315 14.93 -3.90 8.05
CA LEU A 315 16.08 -3.72 7.15
C LEU A 315 17.41 -4.09 7.80
N THR A 316 17.53 -3.95 9.12
CA THR A 316 18.69 -4.44 9.88
C THR A 316 18.73 -5.98 9.91
N GLU A 317 17.57 -6.63 10.04
CA GLU A 317 17.47 -8.09 9.90
C GLU A 317 17.79 -8.55 8.46
N LEU A 318 17.28 -7.85 7.45
CA LEU A 318 17.58 -8.13 6.03
C LEU A 318 19.08 -8.05 5.75
N SER A 319 19.72 -6.97 6.18
CA SER A 319 21.17 -6.81 5.99
C SER A 319 21.97 -7.92 6.68
N ARG A 320 21.55 -8.38 7.87
CA ARG A 320 22.20 -9.51 8.55
C ARG A 320 22.07 -10.82 7.78
N ARG A 321 20.92 -11.10 7.17
CA ARG A 321 20.69 -12.34 6.40
C ARG A 321 21.41 -12.35 5.07
N ASP A 322 21.27 -11.26 4.33
CA ASP A 322 21.77 -11.17 2.95
C ASP A 322 23.22 -10.67 2.89
N ARG A 323 23.85 -10.41 4.05
CA ARG A 323 25.20 -9.82 4.18
C ARG A 323 25.36 -8.59 3.25
N LEU A 324 24.34 -7.74 3.22
CA LEU A 324 24.30 -6.57 2.33
C LEU A 324 25.49 -5.64 2.65
N ALA A 325 26.49 -5.68 1.77
CA ALA A 325 27.65 -4.79 1.59
C ALA A 325 28.60 -4.53 2.79
N GLU A 326 29.87 -4.33 2.47
CA GLU A 326 30.87 -3.74 3.37
C GLU A 326 30.43 -2.31 3.77
N GLY A 327 30.45 -1.98 5.07
CA GLY A 327 30.14 -0.62 5.56
C GLY A 327 28.73 -0.38 6.13
N PHE A 328 27.86 -1.39 6.17
CA PHE A 328 26.51 -1.26 6.77
C PHE A 328 26.55 -0.88 8.26
N ALA A 329 27.41 -1.55 9.05
CA ALA A 329 27.56 -1.28 10.47
C ALA A 329 28.08 0.13 10.76
N SER A 330 29.01 0.64 9.94
CA SER A 330 29.50 2.02 10.05
C SER A 330 28.41 3.05 9.72
N ARG A 331 27.59 2.79 8.68
CA ARG A 331 26.44 3.64 8.33
C ARG A 331 25.41 3.71 9.45
N LEU A 332 25.09 2.57 10.09
CA LEU A 332 24.12 2.52 11.18
C LEU A 332 24.53 3.39 12.39
N GLY A 333 25.83 3.63 12.58
CA GLY A 333 26.36 4.51 13.63
C GLY A 333 26.27 6.01 13.33
N GLU A 334 25.94 6.41 12.10
CA GLU A 334 25.71 7.82 11.74
C GLU A 334 24.35 8.31 12.26
N ARG A 335 24.21 9.61 12.50
CA ARG A 335 22.96 10.23 12.97
C ARG A 335 21.79 9.92 12.00
N PRO A 336 20.75 9.19 12.42
CA PRO A 336 19.55 8.99 11.62
C PRO A 336 18.77 10.30 11.47
N ALA A 337 17.96 10.41 10.43
CA ALA A 337 17.23 11.65 10.16
C ALA A 337 16.04 11.88 11.12
N CYS A 338 15.53 10.86 11.80
CA CYS A 338 14.48 11.00 12.82
C CYS A 338 14.98 11.77 14.05
N ASP A 339 16.30 11.84 14.29
CA ASP A 339 16.91 12.71 15.31
C ASP A 339 16.78 14.21 14.98
N LEU A 340 16.25 14.58 13.81
CA LEU A 340 15.90 15.97 13.47
C LEU A 340 14.52 16.39 14.05
N LEU A 341 13.80 15.43 14.65
CA LEU A 341 12.52 15.62 15.35
C LEU A 341 12.77 15.69 16.87
N GLU A 342 12.01 16.51 17.57
CA GLU A 342 12.06 16.59 19.04
C GLU A 342 11.45 15.34 19.70
N GLU A 343 10.29 14.89 19.18
CA GLU A 343 9.55 13.74 19.69
C GLU A 343 9.29 12.72 18.56
N PRO A 344 10.33 12.02 18.06
CA PRO A 344 10.17 11.10 16.93
C PRO A 344 9.10 10.03 17.19
N GLY A 345 8.98 9.57 18.43
CA GLY A 345 7.98 8.57 18.81
C GLY A 345 6.53 9.00 18.58
N ALA A 346 6.18 10.23 18.93
CA ALA A 346 4.81 10.75 18.73
C ALA A 346 4.50 10.93 17.24
N VAL A 347 5.52 11.27 16.45
CA VAL A 347 5.42 11.41 15.00
C VAL A 347 5.22 10.04 14.32
N ASP A 348 5.96 9.00 14.74
CA ASP A 348 5.79 7.61 14.27
C ASP A 348 4.37 7.10 14.59
N GLU A 349 3.89 7.37 15.80
CA GLU A 349 2.56 6.97 16.24
C GLU A 349 1.46 7.58 15.35
N ALA A 350 1.57 8.88 15.06
CA ALA A 350 0.65 9.56 14.14
C ALA A 350 0.76 9.04 12.70
N ALA A 351 1.98 8.76 12.21
CA ALA A 351 2.20 8.20 10.88
C ALA A 351 1.63 6.78 10.76
N SER A 352 1.76 5.96 11.81
CA SER A 352 1.23 4.60 11.86
C SER A 352 -0.30 4.55 11.87
N LEU A 353 -0.95 5.43 12.65
CA LEU A 353 -2.42 5.58 12.60
C LEU A 353 -2.89 5.98 11.20
N LEU A 354 -2.17 6.93 10.57
CA LEU A 354 -2.48 7.33 9.20
C LEU A 354 -2.26 6.17 8.21
N ALA A 355 -1.21 5.36 8.39
CA ALA A 355 -0.94 4.18 7.58
C ALA A 355 -2.10 3.19 7.66
N ALA A 356 -2.56 2.88 8.87
CA ALA A 356 -3.68 1.96 9.07
C ALA A 356 -4.98 2.49 8.44
N ARG A 357 -5.24 3.80 8.52
CA ARG A 357 -6.37 4.40 7.80
C ARG A 357 -6.24 4.24 6.28
N LEU A 358 -5.09 4.59 5.70
CA LEU A 358 -4.88 4.58 4.26
C LEU A 358 -4.87 3.17 3.65
N PHE A 359 -4.19 2.22 4.30
CA PHE A 359 -3.95 0.88 3.76
C PHE A 359 -4.92 -0.18 4.26
N HIS A 360 -5.59 0.02 5.40
CA HIS A 360 -6.57 -0.92 5.96
C HIS A 360 -7.99 -0.36 6.07
N GLY A 361 -8.17 0.97 6.00
CA GLY A 361 -9.47 1.60 6.29
C GLY A 361 -9.77 1.66 7.78
N GLY A 362 -8.75 1.59 8.63
CA GLY A 362 -8.91 1.70 10.09
C GLY A 362 -9.43 3.08 10.53
N PRO A 363 -9.97 3.18 11.76
CA PRO A 363 -10.42 4.46 12.33
C PRO A 363 -9.33 5.53 12.35
N ALA A 364 -9.73 6.80 12.23
CA ALA A 364 -8.79 7.92 12.28
C ALA A 364 -8.25 8.21 13.69
N GLU A 365 -8.96 7.78 14.73
CA GLU A 365 -8.61 7.99 16.13
C GLU A 365 -8.55 6.65 16.88
N GLN A 366 -7.78 6.62 17.96
CA GLN A 366 -7.68 5.47 18.85
C GLN A 366 -9.02 5.22 19.56
N GLY A 367 -9.32 3.96 19.87
CA GLY A 367 -10.57 3.57 20.53
C GLY A 367 -10.45 2.24 21.28
N PRO A 368 -11.50 1.83 22.01
CA PRO A 368 -11.49 0.57 22.76
C PRO A 368 -11.27 -0.66 21.87
N ASP A 369 -11.84 -0.63 20.66
CA ASP A 369 -11.71 -1.69 19.65
C ASP A 369 -10.58 -1.40 18.63
N TRP A 370 -9.82 -0.33 18.84
CA TRP A 370 -8.73 0.12 17.97
C TRP A 370 -7.56 0.67 18.79
N SER A 371 -6.72 -0.23 19.31
CA SER A 371 -5.69 0.09 20.31
C SER A 371 -4.26 -0.08 19.79
N PRO A 372 -3.32 0.76 20.26
CA PRO A 372 -1.91 0.62 19.91
C PRO A 372 -1.33 -0.69 20.49
N VAL A 373 -0.30 -1.21 19.82
CA VAL A 373 0.55 -2.30 20.33
C VAL A 373 2.02 -1.90 20.24
N ASP A 374 2.77 -2.09 21.33
CA ASP A 374 4.23 -1.93 21.32
C ASP A 374 4.92 -3.18 20.75
N TRP A 375 6.12 -3.03 20.20
CA TRP A 375 6.87 -4.14 19.63
C TRP A 375 7.24 -5.24 20.65
N GLN A 376 7.39 -4.90 21.93
CA GLN A 376 7.63 -5.89 22.99
C GLN A 376 6.41 -6.77 23.25
N GLU A 377 5.21 -6.20 23.12
CA GLU A 377 3.93 -6.88 23.39
C GLU A 377 3.37 -7.57 22.13
N TYR A 378 3.84 -7.15 20.95
CA TYR A 378 3.37 -7.65 19.65
C TYR A 378 3.32 -9.19 19.52
N PRO A 379 4.33 -9.97 19.95
CA PRO A 379 4.25 -11.43 19.86
C PRO A 379 3.10 -12.03 20.68
N GLU A 380 2.82 -11.49 21.86
CA GLU A 380 1.76 -12.01 22.73
C GLU A 380 0.38 -11.49 22.30
N GLU A 381 0.29 -10.21 21.96
CA GLU A 381 -0.99 -9.58 21.63
C GLU A 381 -1.48 -9.88 20.22
N VAL A 382 -0.58 -10.07 19.26
CA VAL A 382 -0.92 -10.27 17.84
C VAL A 382 -0.60 -11.69 17.40
N VAL A 383 0.63 -12.17 17.59
CA VAL A 383 1.06 -13.47 17.03
C VAL A 383 0.34 -14.64 17.69
N ASP A 384 0.33 -14.72 19.03
CA ASP A 384 -0.38 -15.79 19.75
C ASP A 384 -1.89 -15.76 19.42
N ARG A 385 -2.51 -14.58 19.49
CA ARG A 385 -3.95 -14.43 19.18
C ARG A 385 -4.27 -14.80 17.74
N LYS A 386 -3.40 -14.46 16.78
CA LYS A 386 -3.55 -14.89 15.38
C LYS A 386 -3.62 -16.40 15.30
N TRP A 387 -2.60 -17.08 15.83
CA TRP A 387 -2.51 -18.52 15.70
C TRP A 387 -3.65 -19.24 16.41
N ARG A 388 -4.04 -18.79 17.61
CA ARG A 388 -5.19 -19.38 18.32
C ARG A 388 -6.51 -19.14 17.57
N THR A 389 -6.70 -17.98 16.96
CA THR A 389 -7.89 -17.69 16.14
C THR A 389 -7.95 -18.55 14.88
N ASP A 390 -6.83 -18.68 14.16
CA ASP A 390 -6.73 -19.52 12.96
C ASP A 390 -6.91 -21.01 13.33
N ALA A 391 -6.31 -21.47 14.43
CA ALA A 391 -6.51 -22.83 14.92
C ALA A 391 -7.97 -23.10 15.35
N ALA A 392 -8.64 -22.12 15.97
CA ALA A 392 -10.07 -22.20 16.30
C ALA A 392 -10.91 -22.33 15.04
N ARG A 393 -10.62 -21.53 14.01
CA ARG A 393 -11.29 -21.59 12.71
C ARG A 393 -11.13 -22.97 12.06
N LEU A 394 -9.91 -23.50 12.04
CA LEU A 394 -9.62 -24.83 11.51
C LEU A 394 -10.51 -25.90 12.18
N HIS A 395 -10.63 -25.86 13.51
CA HIS A 395 -11.47 -26.80 14.23
C HIS A 395 -12.97 -26.59 14.02
N ARG A 396 -13.45 -25.34 13.86
CA ARG A 396 -14.84 -25.06 13.46
C ARG A 396 -15.17 -25.70 12.12
N VAL A 397 -14.29 -25.55 11.12
CA VAL A 397 -14.49 -26.17 9.80
C VAL A 397 -14.47 -27.70 9.89
N LEU A 398 -13.56 -28.29 10.67
CA LEU A 398 -13.54 -29.74 10.91
C LEU A 398 -14.83 -30.25 11.60
N ASP A 399 -15.40 -29.46 12.51
CA ASP A 399 -16.68 -29.75 13.15
C ASP A 399 -17.82 -29.71 12.12
N THR A 400 -17.86 -28.70 11.23
CA THR A 400 -18.83 -28.59 10.12
C THR A 400 -18.74 -29.75 9.12
N LEU A 401 -17.52 -30.23 8.84
CA LEU A 401 -17.28 -31.39 7.98
C LEU A 401 -17.60 -32.74 8.68
N GLY A 402 -18.06 -32.72 9.94
CA GLY A 402 -18.45 -33.93 10.67
C GLY A 402 -17.27 -34.82 11.08
N VAL A 403 -16.05 -34.28 11.13
CA VAL A 403 -14.85 -35.04 11.51
C VAL A 403 -14.91 -35.38 12.99
N ARG A 404 -15.12 -36.66 13.34
CA ARG A 404 -15.27 -37.08 14.74
C ARG A 404 -14.05 -36.75 15.60
N ARG A 405 -14.29 -36.33 16.85
CA ARG A 405 -13.26 -36.20 17.88
C ARG A 405 -12.74 -37.59 18.24
N THR A 406 -11.43 -37.73 18.46
CA THR A 406 -10.74 -39.02 18.62
C THR A 406 -11.17 -39.83 19.86
N ALA A 407 -11.86 -39.22 20.82
CA ALA A 407 -12.60 -39.92 21.88
C ALA A 407 -13.84 -39.11 22.33
N PRO A 408 -14.93 -39.74 22.79
CA PRO A 408 -16.08 -39.04 23.39
C PRO A 408 -15.70 -38.18 24.60
N ASP A 409 -14.64 -38.57 25.31
CA ASP A 409 -14.11 -37.89 26.51
C ASP A 409 -12.90 -36.98 26.22
N ALA A 410 -12.49 -36.81 24.96
CA ALA A 410 -11.35 -35.95 24.64
C ALA A 410 -11.67 -34.48 24.97
N GLN A 411 -11.05 -33.95 26.03
CA GLN A 411 -11.18 -32.55 26.47
C GLN A 411 -10.53 -31.56 25.49
N GLY A 412 -11.14 -31.30 24.32
CA GLY A 412 -10.83 -30.11 23.50
C GLY A 412 -10.12 -30.36 22.16
N PRO A 413 -9.70 -29.28 21.48
CA PRO A 413 -9.07 -29.33 20.15
C PRO A 413 -7.63 -29.83 20.23
N THR A 414 -7.24 -30.75 19.35
CA THR A 414 -5.92 -31.40 19.34
C THR A 414 -5.30 -31.41 17.94
N LEU A 415 -3.98 -31.31 17.86
CA LEU A 415 -3.24 -31.39 16.59
C LEU A 415 -3.34 -32.81 15.99
N ALA A 416 -3.40 -33.84 16.84
CA ALA A 416 -3.58 -35.23 16.41
C ALA A 416 -4.86 -35.42 15.58
N ARG A 417 -5.96 -34.74 15.96
CA ARG A 417 -7.22 -34.79 15.20
C ARG A 417 -7.06 -34.25 13.77
N VAL A 418 -6.32 -33.16 13.59
CA VAL A 418 -6.04 -32.58 12.28
C VAL A 418 -5.18 -33.55 11.45
N LEU A 419 -4.10 -34.07 12.03
CA LEU A 419 -3.21 -35.01 11.34
C LEU A 419 -3.93 -36.32 10.95
N ASP A 420 -4.78 -36.87 11.82
CA ASP A 420 -5.54 -38.09 11.53
C ASP A 420 -6.56 -37.90 10.41
N HIS A 421 -7.19 -36.72 10.36
CA HIS A 421 -8.09 -36.36 9.27
C HIS A 421 -7.34 -36.30 7.94
N LEU A 422 -6.21 -35.59 7.88
CA LEU A 422 -5.44 -35.38 6.65
C LEU A 422 -4.80 -36.68 6.13
N THR A 423 -4.36 -37.57 7.03
CA THR A 423 -3.57 -38.78 6.70
C THR A 423 -4.38 -40.04 6.48
N GLY A 424 -5.71 -39.96 6.43
CA GLY A 424 -6.50 -41.11 6.01
C GLY A 424 -6.86 -42.12 7.10
N ARG A 425 -6.23 -42.11 8.29
CA ARG A 425 -6.37 -43.18 9.30
C ARG A 425 -7.73 -43.14 10.02
N PRO A 426 -8.64 -44.12 9.81
CA PRO A 426 -9.65 -44.40 10.82
C PRO A 426 -8.97 -45.05 12.03
N HIS A 427 -9.31 -44.59 13.23
CA HIS A 427 -8.94 -45.28 14.47
C HIS A 427 -9.54 -46.70 14.41
N ARG A 428 -8.70 -47.74 14.46
CA ARG A 428 -9.18 -49.11 14.71
C ARG A 428 -9.79 -49.11 16.12
N PRO A 429 -11.04 -49.56 16.32
CA PRO A 429 -11.54 -49.75 17.68
C PRO A 429 -10.59 -50.70 18.39
N HIS A 430 -10.13 -50.31 19.58
CA HIS A 430 -9.55 -51.27 20.51
C HIS A 430 -10.72 -52.18 20.92
N ASP A 431 -10.74 -53.39 20.39
CA ASP A 431 -11.72 -54.40 20.75
C ASP A 431 -11.47 -54.78 22.24
N PRO A 432 -12.38 -54.53 23.18
CA PRO A 432 -12.17 -54.84 24.60
C PRO A 432 -12.15 -56.34 24.91
N HIS A 433 -12.19 -57.19 23.89
CA HIS A 433 -12.23 -58.65 24.00
C HIS A 433 -11.06 -59.31 23.26
N GLN A 434 -9.83 -59.07 23.74
CA GLN A 434 -8.79 -60.09 23.64
C GLN A 434 -8.37 -60.51 25.05
N PRO A 435 -8.70 -61.74 25.49
CA PRO A 435 -8.16 -62.29 26.72
C PRO A 435 -6.65 -62.44 26.58
N HIS A 436 -5.93 -61.94 27.58
CA HIS A 436 -4.54 -62.30 27.83
C HIS A 436 -4.41 -63.82 27.99
N GLU A 437 -3.87 -64.52 26.99
CA GLU A 437 -3.33 -65.86 27.21
C GLU A 437 -1.89 -65.74 27.74
N GLY A 438 -1.78 -66.06 29.01
CA GLY A 438 -0.54 -66.02 29.78
C GLY A 438 0.47 -67.07 29.34
N LEU A 439 1.73 -66.70 29.57
CA LEU A 439 2.89 -67.58 29.61
C LEU A 439 2.61 -68.87 30.40
N THR A 440 2.99 -70.01 29.84
CA THR A 440 3.81 -71.00 30.56
C THR A 440 4.75 -71.76 29.60
N PRO A 441 5.91 -72.25 30.09
CA PRO A 441 7.05 -72.66 29.26
C PRO A 441 7.14 -74.18 29.05
N GLN A 442 7.71 -74.63 27.93
CA GLN A 442 8.15 -76.03 27.80
C GLN A 442 9.49 -76.16 27.05
N PRO A 443 10.41 -77.05 27.47
CA PRO A 443 11.81 -76.99 27.09
C PRO A 443 12.23 -78.01 26.01
N GLY A 444 13.24 -77.62 25.23
CA GLY A 444 14.37 -78.46 24.83
C GLY A 444 14.23 -79.41 23.64
N ARG A 445 14.87 -79.06 22.50
CA ARG A 445 15.87 -79.93 21.84
C ARG A 445 16.56 -79.25 20.64
N HIS A 446 17.86 -79.05 20.76
CA HIS A 446 18.85 -79.08 19.67
C HIS A 446 19.33 -80.56 19.49
N PRO A 447 19.89 -81.00 18.33
CA PRO A 447 21.09 -80.43 17.71
C PRO A 447 21.14 -80.37 16.15
N ALA A 448 22.19 -79.66 15.70
CA ALA A 448 22.63 -79.26 14.35
C ALA A 448 23.36 -80.39 13.55
N PRO A 449 24.25 -80.17 12.53
CA PRO A 449 24.59 -78.99 11.69
C PRO A 449 24.86 -79.25 10.17
N GLY A 450 25.13 -78.18 9.41
CA GLY A 450 25.81 -78.17 8.09
C GLY A 450 25.10 -77.20 7.11
N ALA A 451 25.73 -76.38 6.25
CA ALA A 451 27.13 -76.07 5.95
C ALA A 451 27.17 -74.66 5.31
N GLN A 452 28.36 -74.05 5.27
CA GLN A 452 28.69 -72.66 4.92
C GLN A 452 28.92 -72.41 3.38
N PRO A 453 29.16 -71.15 2.93
CA PRO A 453 28.79 -70.56 1.63
C PRO A 453 29.94 -70.51 0.58
N PRO A 454 29.84 -69.69 -0.50
CA PRO A 454 30.72 -68.51 -0.54
C PRO A 454 30.22 -67.22 -1.27
N THR A 455 31.00 -66.18 -0.97
CA THR A 455 31.12 -64.74 -1.26
C THR A 455 31.32 -64.26 -2.71
N ASP A 456 31.08 -62.94 -2.88
CA ASP A 456 31.23 -61.99 -4.01
C ASP A 456 32.51 -62.04 -4.88
N PRO A 457 32.55 -61.28 -6.01
CA PRO A 457 33.42 -60.08 -6.01
C PRO A 457 32.93 -58.84 -6.80
N ALA A 458 33.16 -57.68 -6.17
CA ALA A 458 33.84 -56.43 -6.60
C ALA A 458 33.69 -55.80 -8.03
N ALA A 459 33.66 -54.46 -8.01
CA ALA A 459 33.56 -53.46 -9.08
C ALA A 459 34.77 -53.30 -10.03
N PRO A 460 34.66 -52.39 -11.03
CA PRO A 460 35.74 -51.44 -11.31
C PRO A 460 35.26 -49.97 -11.51
N ALA A 461 36.22 -49.04 -11.37
CA ALA A 461 36.07 -47.57 -11.46
C ALA A 461 36.54 -47.00 -12.84
N PRO A 462 36.89 -45.69 -12.98
CA PRO A 462 36.22 -44.66 -13.79
C PRO A 462 36.95 -44.28 -15.10
N ARG A 463 36.33 -43.46 -15.98
CA ARG A 463 37.03 -42.56 -16.94
C ARG A 463 36.10 -41.58 -17.68
N ASP A 464 36.64 -40.37 -17.83
CA ASP A 464 36.13 -39.15 -18.47
C ASP A 464 35.94 -39.26 -20.00
N LEU A 465 35.15 -38.35 -20.59
CA LEU A 465 35.41 -37.59 -21.84
C LEU A 465 34.18 -36.70 -22.23
N ASP A 466 34.34 -35.38 -22.15
CA ASP A 466 33.72 -34.35 -23.01
C ASP A 466 34.53 -34.25 -24.35
N PRO A 467 34.09 -33.63 -25.49
CA PRO A 467 33.33 -32.36 -25.55
C PRO A 467 32.34 -32.16 -26.76
N ASP A 468 31.66 -31.00 -26.72
CA ASP A 468 31.18 -30.12 -27.81
C ASP A 468 30.27 -30.65 -28.93
N LEU A 469 29.05 -30.10 -29.01
CA LEU A 469 28.47 -29.61 -30.27
C LEU A 469 27.37 -28.57 -30.01
N ASP A 470 27.72 -27.31 -30.27
CA ASP A 470 26.82 -26.20 -30.54
C ASP A 470 25.84 -26.53 -31.68
N THR A 471 24.54 -26.31 -31.46
CA THR A 471 23.65 -25.86 -32.55
C THR A 471 22.52 -25.00 -31.99
N HIS A 472 22.62 -23.70 -32.29
CA HIS A 472 21.55 -22.71 -32.21
C HIS A 472 20.29 -23.16 -32.97
N LEU A 473 19.10 -22.98 -32.38
CA LEU A 473 17.86 -22.60 -33.08
C LEU A 473 16.80 -22.09 -32.07
N ASP A 474 16.04 -21.11 -32.54
CA ASP A 474 15.20 -20.11 -31.86
C ASP A 474 14.11 -20.55 -30.85
N PRO A 475 13.64 -19.61 -30.00
CA PRO A 475 12.49 -19.76 -29.13
C PRO A 475 11.19 -19.50 -29.90
N ASP A 476 10.18 -20.34 -29.71
CA ASP A 476 8.73 -20.06 -29.86
C ASP A 476 8.00 -21.34 -30.24
N LEU A 477 7.56 -22.11 -29.24
CA LEU A 477 6.30 -22.85 -29.30
C LEU A 477 5.75 -22.98 -27.88
N ASP A 478 4.81 -22.08 -27.61
CA ASP A 478 3.65 -22.21 -26.73
C ASP A 478 3.19 -23.66 -26.56
N ASP A 479 3.57 -24.30 -25.45
CA ASP A 479 2.86 -25.43 -24.89
C ASP A 479 2.28 -24.98 -23.56
N GLY A 480 1.01 -24.57 -23.62
CA GLY A 480 0.16 -24.22 -22.49
C GLY A 480 -0.12 -25.42 -21.59
N THR A 481 0.92 -25.97 -20.98
CA THR A 481 0.82 -26.87 -19.85
C THR A 481 0.75 -26.01 -18.60
N ASP A 482 -0.49 -25.71 -18.20
CA ASP A 482 -0.87 -25.16 -16.91
C ASP A 482 -0.14 -25.92 -15.78
N PRO A 483 0.74 -25.28 -14.97
CA PRO A 483 1.45 -25.97 -13.90
C PRO A 483 0.53 -26.44 -12.76
N ASP A 484 -0.77 -26.14 -12.82
CA ASP A 484 -1.80 -26.58 -11.86
C ASP A 484 -2.36 -28.00 -12.12
N GLN A 485 -1.84 -28.76 -13.10
CA GLN A 485 -2.26 -30.16 -13.36
C GLN A 485 -1.29 -31.24 -12.86
N LEU A 486 -0.60 -31.02 -11.74
CA LEU A 486 0.22 -32.04 -11.08
C LEU A 486 -0.44 -32.55 -9.77
N SER A 487 -0.81 -33.84 -9.81
CA SER A 487 -1.36 -34.69 -8.73
C SER A 487 -2.77 -34.37 -8.23
N PRO A 488 -3.64 -35.38 -7.99
CA PRO A 488 -4.91 -35.15 -7.34
C PRO A 488 -4.65 -34.69 -5.90
N SER A 489 -4.78 -33.38 -5.65
CA SER A 489 -4.85 -32.79 -4.32
C SER A 489 -5.71 -33.70 -3.43
N ASN A 490 -5.14 -34.19 -2.33
CA ASN A 490 -5.83 -35.04 -1.36
C ASN A 490 -7.25 -34.47 -1.10
N PRO A 491 -8.33 -35.23 -1.39
CA PRO A 491 -9.70 -34.68 -1.40
C PRO A 491 -10.11 -34.12 -0.03
N ARG A 492 -9.47 -34.60 1.05
CA ARG A 492 -9.66 -34.08 2.40
C ARG A 492 -9.01 -32.71 2.60
N CYS A 493 -7.81 -32.51 2.05
CA CYS A 493 -7.16 -31.20 2.02
C CYS A 493 -8.00 -30.19 1.22
N ALA A 494 -8.51 -30.59 0.05
CA ALA A 494 -9.36 -29.74 -0.78
C ALA A 494 -10.67 -29.34 -0.06
N ALA A 495 -11.35 -30.30 0.59
CA ALA A 495 -12.58 -30.02 1.34
C ALA A 495 -12.33 -29.07 2.53
N LEU A 496 -11.22 -29.26 3.25
CA LEU A 496 -10.85 -28.40 4.37
C LEU A 496 -10.45 -26.99 3.91
N ALA A 497 -9.69 -26.88 2.84
CA ALA A 497 -9.32 -25.62 2.22
C ALA A 497 -10.56 -24.84 1.74
N ALA A 498 -11.49 -25.51 1.06
CA ALA A 498 -12.75 -24.90 0.63
C ALA A 498 -13.58 -24.39 1.83
N GLY A 499 -13.72 -25.21 2.87
CA GLY A 499 -14.45 -24.79 4.08
C GLY A 499 -13.80 -23.61 4.80
N LEU A 500 -12.47 -23.51 4.80
CA LEU A 500 -11.74 -22.36 5.34
C LEU A 500 -11.98 -21.09 4.51
N THR A 501 -11.95 -21.20 3.19
CA THR A 501 -12.26 -20.08 2.28
C THR A 501 -13.68 -19.56 2.51
N ASP A 502 -14.67 -20.46 2.59
CA ASP A 502 -16.07 -20.11 2.84
C ASP A 502 -16.27 -19.44 4.20
N GLU A 503 -15.58 -19.94 5.24
CA GLU A 503 -15.61 -19.36 6.59
C GLU A 503 -15.03 -17.94 6.62
N LEU A 504 -13.88 -17.74 5.97
CA LEU A 504 -13.25 -16.41 5.88
C LEU A 504 -14.12 -15.44 5.10
N THR A 505 -14.74 -15.88 4.02
CA THR A 505 -15.63 -15.03 3.21
C THR A 505 -16.83 -14.56 4.04
N ARG A 506 -17.44 -15.46 4.83
CA ARG A 506 -18.52 -15.09 5.76
C ARG A 506 -18.08 -14.12 6.85
N GLU A 507 -16.88 -14.28 7.40
CA GLU A 507 -16.34 -13.34 8.39
C GLU A 507 -16.04 -11.97 7.79
N GLU A 508 -15.53 -11.91 6.56
CA GLU A 508 -15.31 -10.66 5.84
C GLU A 508 -16.63 -9.94 5.52
N GLU A 509 -17.67 -10.68 5.10
CA GLU A 509 -19.02 -10.13 4.86
C GLU A 509 -19.68 -9.59 6.14
N THR A 510 -19.52 -10.30 7.25
CA THR A 510 -20.06 -9.86 8.55
C THR A 510 -19.28 -8.66 9.10
N ALA A 511 -17.95 -8.62 8.96
CA ALA A 511 -17.14 -7.46 9.31
C ALA A 511 -17.48 -6.23 8.45
N ALA A 512 -17.69 -6.41 7.14
CA ALA A 512 -18.13 -5.36 6.23
C ALA A 512 -19.52 -4.80 6.59
N THR A 513 -20.40 -5.63 7.16
CA THR A 513 -21.74 -5.22 7.61
C THR A 513 -21.72 -4.52 8.98
N ALA A 514 -20.76 -4.83 9.84
CA ALA A 514 -20.60 -4.26 11.17
C ALA A 514 -19.87 -2.90 11.19
N ALA A 515 -19.10 -2.60 10.15
CA ALA A 515 -18.53 -1.26 9.96
C ALA A 515 -19.67 -0.22 9.78
N PRO A 516 -19.54 1.01 10.32
CA PRO A 516 -20.49 2.08 10.00
C PRO A 516 -20.59 2.23 8.47
N PRO A 517 -21.75 2.62 7.91
CA PRO A 517 -22.00 2.54 6.48
C PRO A 517 -21.15 3.55 5.69
N THR A 518 -19.88 3.25 5.48
CA THR A 518 -19.12 3.71 4.33
C THR A 518 -19.53 2.82 3.17
N ALA A 519 -20.08 3.45 2.13
CA ALA A 519 -20.70 2.77 1.01
C ALA A 519 -19.78 1.66 0.46
N ALA A 520 -20.34 0.45 0.32
CA ALA A 520 -19.66 -0.70 -0.27
C ALA A 520 -18.89 -0.32 -1.56
N PRO A 521 -17.75 -0.96 -1.86
CA PRO A 521 -16.98 -0.68 -3.06
C PRO A 521 -17.80 -1.12 -4.27
N ALA A 522 -18.53 -0.19 -4.87
CA ALA A 522 -19.07 -0.38 -6.20
C ALA A 522 -17.88 -0.54 -7.16
N ALA A 523 -17.94 -1.60 -7.97
CA ALA A 523 -16.96 -1.99 -8.97
C ALA A 523 -16.17 -0.80 -9.56
N THR A 524 -14.84 -0.91 -9.47
CA THR A 524 -13.83 0.03 -9.95
C THR A 524 -14.26 0.72 -11.25
N THR A 525 -14.75 1.96 -11.12
CA THR A 525 -14.92 2.86 -12.25
C THR A 525 -13.88 3.98 -12.10
N PRO A 526 -13.12 4.37 -13.14
CA PRO A 526 -11.92 5.19 -12.96
C PRO A 526 -12.13 6.68 -12.58
N ASP A 527 -13.34 7.10 -12.20
CA ASP A 527 -13.76 8.52 -12.20
C ASP A 527 -14.41 8.98 -10.85
N ILE A 528 -13.99 8.42 -9.70
CA ILE A 528 -14.43 8.85 -8.35
C ILE A 528 -13.27 9.61 -7.66
N PRO A 529 -13.51 10.75 -6.98
CA PRO A 529 -12.47 11.42 -6.20
C PRO A 529 -11.83 10.47 -5.19
N LEU A 530 -10.52 10.27 -5.35
CA LEU A 530 -9.72 9.19 -4.75
C LEU A 530 -9.54 9.27 -3.22
N TRP A 531 -10.21 10.21 -2.53
CA TRP A 531 -9.91 10.58 -1.13
C TRP A 531 -11.16 10.97 -0.32
N ASP A 532 -12.25 10.20 -0.45
CA ASP A 532 -13.36 10.25 0.51
C ASP A 532 -13.23 9.09 1.50
N ASP A 533 -13.72 9.22 2.74
CA ASP A 533 -13.62 8.14 3.73
C ASP A 533 -14.34 6.86 3.28
N GLY A 534 -15.27 6.98 2.33
CA GLY A 534 -15.94 5.84 1.67
C GLY A 534 -15.12 5.10 0.61
N THR A 535 -13.89 5.52 0.30
CA THR A 535 -13.03 4.87 -0.71
C THR A 535 -11.82 4.15 -0.14
N LEU A 536 -11.76 3.99 1.19
CA LEU A 536 -10.69 3.26 1.89
C LEU A 536 -11.12 1.80 2.15
N PRO A 537 -10.19 0.83 2.08
CA PRO A 537 -8.75 0.97 1.78
C PRO A 537 -8.47 1.26 0.30
N LEU A 538 -7.42 2.04 0.02
CA LEU A 538 -7.07 2.45 -1.36
C LEU A 538 -6.61 1.28 -2.24
N PHE A 539 -5.95 0.29 -1.63
CA PHE A 539 -5.48 -0.92 -2.30
C PHE A 539 -5.53 -2.10 -1.32
N PRO A 540 -6.00 -3.29 -1.73
CA PRO A 540 -5.86 -4.48 -0.91
C PRO A 540 -4.37 -4.83 -0.81
N LEU A 541 -3.81 -4.80 0.40
CA LEU A 541 -2.40 -5.11 0.65
C LEU A 541 -2.00 -6.56 0.33
N GLN A 542 -2.96 -7.47 0.16
CA GLN A 542 -2.68 -8.87 -0.16
C GLN A 542 -3.45 -9.31 -1.40
N THR A 543 -2.73 -9.93 -2.33
CA THR A 543 -3.32 -10.78 -3.37
C THR A 543 -4.17 -11.88 -2.72
N PRO A 544 -5.31 -12.28 -3.31
CA PRO A 544 -6.11 -13.37 -2.79
C PRO A 544 -5.25 -14.63 -2.58
N ARG A 545 -5.29 -15.18 -1.36
CA ARG A 545 -4.55 -16.39 -1.02
C ARG A 545 -5.15 -17.58 -1.75
N THR A 546 -4.28 -18.46 -2.26
CA THR A 546 -4.76 -19.74 -2.79
C THR A 546 -5.36 -20.59 -1.65
N PRO A 547 -6.36 -21.44 -1.91
CA PRO A 547 -6.93 -22.32 -0.88
C PRO A 547 -5.87 -23.18 -0.18
N ARG A 548 -4.83 -23.54 -0.93
CA ARG A 548 -3.64 -24.25 -0.45
C ARG A 548 -2.84 -23.44 0.56
N GLU A 549 -2.50 -22.18 0.26
CA GLU A 549 -1.80 -21.29 1.19
C GLU A 549 -2.61 -21.10 2.48
N LEU A 550 -3.92 -20.89 2.35
CA LEU A 550 -4.81 -20.77 3.49
C LEU A 550 -4.74 -22.02 4.38
N LEU A 551 -4.84 -23.22 3.80
CA LEU A 551 -4.74 -24.45 4.56
C LEU A 551 -3.37 -24.58 5.27
N ALA A 552 -2.27 -24.25 4.58
CA ALA A 552 -0.94 -24.28 5.16
C ALA A 552 -0.79 -23.33 6.35
N ASP A 553 -1.31 -22.12 6.26
CA ASP A 553 -1.29 -21.13 7.34
C ASP A 553 -2.07 -21.63 8.57
N HIS A 554 -3.24 -22.24 8.37
CA HIS A 554 -4.08 -22.74 9.46
C HIS A 554 -3.48 -23.98 10.15
N ILE A 555 -2.87 -24.90 9.38
CA ILE A 555 -2.14 -26.04 9.95
C ILE A 555 -0.92 -25.55 10.72
N THR A 556 -0.16 -24.60 10.16
CA THR A 556 0.99 -23.98 10.82
C THR A 556 0.58 -23.33 12.14
N ALA A 557 -0.52 -22.58 12.15
CA ALA A 557 -1.08 -21.98 13.36
C ALA A 557 -1.42 -23.04 14.42
N MET A 558 -2.04 -24.16 14.04
CA MET A 558 -2.36 -25.25 14.97
C MET A 558 -1.10 -25.92 15.54
N VAL A 559 -0.07 -26.12 14.71
CA VAL A 559 1.23 -26.65 15.16
C VAL A 559 1.90 -25.69 16.13
N CYS A 560 1.92 -24.39 15.84
CA CYS A 560 2.46 -23.37 16.73
C CYS A 560 1.74 -23.35 18.09
N CYS A 561 0.39 -23.42 18.10
CA CYS A 561 -0.37 -23.47 19.35
C CYS A 561 -0.05 -24.72 20.16
N ALA A 562 0.06 -25.90 19.52
CA ALA A 562 0.47 -27.12 20.20
C ALA A 562 1.89 -27.04 20.77
N ALA A 563 2.82 -26.40 20.04
CA ALA A 563 4.18 -26.20 20.51
C ALA A 563 4.24 -25.30 21.75
N MET A 564 3.48 -24.19 21.75
CA MET A 564 3.42 -23.28 22.89
C MET A 564 2.83 -23.98 24.13
N ASP A 565 1.72 -24.70 23.97
CA ASP A 565 1.00 -25.29 25.09
C ASP A 565 1.66 -26.57 25.65
N THR A 566 2.48 -27.28 24.86
CA THR A 566 3.02 -28.61 25.25
C THR A 566 4.53 -28.69 25.35
N ALA A 567 5.27 -27.84 24.64
CA ALA A 567 6.73 -27.87 24.55
C ALA A 567 7.41 -26.59 25.08
N GLY A 568 6.62 -25.63 25.59
CA GLY A 568 7.17 -24.37 26.13
C GLY A 568 7.77 -23.46 25.06
N ALA A 569 7.31 -23.59 23.81
CA ALA A 569 7.64 -22.63 22.77
C ALA A 569 6.96 -21.28 23.07
N THR A 570 7.49 -20.20 22.53
CA THR A 570 6.92 -18.85 22.68
C THR A 570 6.66 -18.22 21.31
N PRO A 571 5.65 -17.36 21.20
CA PRO A 571 5.46 -16.57 19.99
C PRO A 571 6.63 -15.57 19.84
N GLY A 572 6.98 -15.28 18.60
CA GLY A 572 8.01 -14.32 18.24
C GLY A 572 7.64 -13.58 16.96
N LEU A 573 8.45 -12.58 16.64
CA LEU A 573 8.33 -11.80 15.42
C LEU A 573 9.62 -11.91 14.63
N ASP A 574 9.48 -12.35 13.39
CA ASP A 574 10.48 -12.20 12.36
C ASP A 574 10.12 -11.00 11.48
N TRP A 575 10.99 -10.00 11.39
CA TRP A 575 10.66 -8.78 10.67
C TRP A 575 10.49 -8.96 9.15
N LEU A 576 11.02 -10.05 8.58
CA LEU A 576 10.92 -10.32 7.14
C LEU A 576 9.83 -11.33 6.82
N ASP A 577 9.67 -12.33 7.69
CA ASP A 577 8.75 -13.44 7.48
C ASP A 577 7.43 -13.29 8.27
N GLY A 578 7.38 -12.39 9.25
CA GLY A 578 6.23 -12.11 10.11
C GLY A 578 6.19 -13.01 11.36
N PRO A 579 5.02 -13.51 11.77
CA PRO A 579 4.86 -14.39 12.93
C PRO A 579 5.85 -15.58 12.92
N SER A 580 6.62 -15.76 13.99
CA SER A 580 7.63 -16.83 14.09
C SER A 580 7.57 -17.57 15.43
N LEU A 581 7.83 -18.87 15.41
CA LEU A 581 7.84 -19.71 16.62
C LEU A 581 9.25 -19.76 17.19
N LEU A 582 9.39 -19.49 18.49
CA LEU A 582 10.67 -19.59 19.20
C LEU A 582 10.68 -20.83 20.10
N ILE A 583 11.70 -21.68 19.95
CA ILE A 583 11.94 -22.87 20.76
C ILE A 583 13.25 -22.65 21.51
N LYS A 584 13.20 -22.62 22.84
CA LYS A 584 14.36 -22.31 23.71
C LYS A 584 15.05 -20.97 23.34
N GLY A 585 14.28 -20.00 22.84
CA GLY A 585 14.78 -18.68 22.42
C GLY A 585 15.34 -18.63 21.00
N GLU A 586 15.39 -19.75 20.28
CA GLU A 586 15.82 -19.79 18.87
C GLU A 586 14.63 -19.96 17.93
N ARG A 587 14.72 -19.33 16.75
CA ARG A 587 13.67 -19.45 15.73
C ARG A 587 13.59 -20.88 15.22
N ALA A 588 12.38 -21.45 15.24
CA ALA A 588 12.09 -22.72 14.59
C ALA A 588 12.13 -22.55 13.06
N ALA A 589 13.23 -22.96 12.44
CA ALA A 589 13.35 -23.04 10.99
C ALA A 589 12.63 -24.30 10.44
N ASP A 590 12.38 -24.31 9.12
CA ASP A 590 11.93 -25.49 8.37
C ASP A 590 10.54 -26.06 8.70
N LEU A 591 9.67 -25.33 9.39
CA LEU A 591 8.29 -25.78 9.62
C LEU A 591 7.45 -25.76 8.32
N ALA A 592 7.57 -24.69 7.53
CA ALA A 592 6.82 -24.51 6.29
C ALA A 592 6.97 -25.70 5.29
N PRO A 593 8.20 -26.16 4.92
CA PRO A 593 8.34 -27.30 4.02
C PRO A 593 7.75 -28.60 4.58
N LYS A 594 7.76 -28.80 5.91
CA LYS A 594 7.17 -29.99 6.55
C LYS A 594 5.64 -29.98 6.49
N VAL A 595 5.02 -28.81 6.62
CA VAL A 595 3.57 -28.63 6.45
C VAL A 595 3.19 -28.80 4.97
N LEU A 596 4.03 -28.31 4.06
CA LEU A 596 3.81 -28.44 2.63
C LEU A 596 3.79 -29.90 2.17
N SER A 597 4.76 -30.70 2.60
CA SER A 597 4.80 -32.14 2.28
C SER A 597 3.56 -32.90 2.82
N LEU A 598 3.00 -32.48 3.96
CA LEU A 598 1.72 -33.02 4.45
C LEU A 598 0.55 -32.67 3.53
N ILE A 599 0.53 -31.47 2.95
CA ILE A 599 -0.58 -30.99 2.11
C ILE A 599 -0.49 -31.55 0.68
N GLU A 600 0.72 -31.56 0.11
CA GLU A 600 1.03 -31.98 -1.26
C GLU A 600 1.08 -33.50 -1.39
N ASP A 601 1.97 -34.12 -0.61
CA ASP A 601 2.29 -35.54 -0.73
C ASP A 601 1.38 -36.40 0.16
N GLY A 602 0.64 -35.76 1.07
CA GLY A 602 -0.09 -36.46 2.12
C GLY A 602 0.82 -37.13 3.14
N ASP A 603 2.13 -36.83 3.14
CA ASP A 603 3.12 -37.46 4.01
C ASP A 603 3.26 -36.72 5.35
N PRO A 604 2.82 -37.32 6.47
CA PRO A 604 2.99 -36.71 7.78
C PRO A 604 4.36 -36.97 8.42
N ALA A 605 5.21 -37.82 7.83
CA ALA A 605 6.44 -38.29 8.46
C ALA A 605 7.42 -37.15 8.79
N PRO A 606 7.71 -36.19 7.88
CA PRO A 606 8.63 -35.09 8.17
C PRO A 606 8.14 -34.21 9.33
N LEU A 607 6.83 -33.94 9.38
CA LEU A 607 6.22 -33.16 10.44
C LEU A 607 6.20 -33.93 11.77
N ARG A 608 5.80 -35.20 11.78
CA ARG A 608 5.78 -36.03 13.00
C ARG A 608 7.16 -36.25 13.61
N ALA A 609 8.18 -36.43 12.77
CA ALA A 609 9.56 -36.55 13.24
C ALA A 609 9.98 -35.27 13.97
N TRP A 610 9.72 -34.10 13.38
CA TRP A 610 10.01 -32.81 13.98
C TRP A 610 9.22 -32.55 15.27
N LEU A 611 7.92 -32.87 15.31
CA LEU A 611 7.12 -32.76 16.54
C LEU A 611 7.73 -33.58 17.68
N THR A 612 8.22 -34.79 17.38
CA THR A 612 8.84 -35.68 18.37
C THR A 612 10.18 -35.14 18.86
N GLU A 613 11.01 -34.62 17.95
CA GLU A 613 12.31 -34.01 18.27
C GLU A 613 12.18 -32.81 19.20
N VAL A 614 11.21 -31.93 18.93
CA VAL A 614 10.92 -30.76 19.76
C VAL A 614 10.21 -31.13 21.07
N GLY A 615 9.57 -32.30 21.13
CA GLY A 615 8.80 -32.77 22.28
C GLY A 615 7.36 -32.25 22.33
N ILE A 616 6.82 -31.85 21.17
CA ILE A 616 5.43 -31.40 21.01
C ILE A 616 4.49 -32.60 21.11
N ARG A 617 3.46 -32.49 21.94
CA ARG A 617 2.50 -33.57 22.19
C ARG A 617 1.18 -33.34 21.44
N PRO A 618 1.03 -33.88 20.21
CA PRO A 618 -0.13 -33.58 19.36
C PRO A 618 -1.46 -34.07 19.94
N GLU A 619 -1.43 -35.03 20.85
CA GLU A 619 -2.59 -35.62 21.53
C GLU A 619 -3.15 -34.74 22.65
N LYS A 620 -2.35 -33.79 23.17
CA LYS A 620 -2.81 -32.91 24.25
C LYS A 620 -3.72 -31.80 23.71
N PRO A 621 -4.71 -31.37 24.49
CA PRO A 621 -5.57 -30.29 24.08
C PRO A 621 -4.83 -28.95 24.09
N VAL A 622 -5.17 -28.15 23.08
CA VAL A 622 -4.64 -26.81 22.86
C VAL A 622 -5.68 -25.80 23.34
N ARG A 623 -5.24 -24.73 23.98
CA ARG A 623 -6.12 -23.63 24.40
C ARG A 623 -6.42 -22.78 23.17
N LEU A 624 -7.69 -22.63 22.81
CA LEU A 624 -8.12 -21.76 21.71
C LEU A 624 -8.94 -20.59 22.27
N VAL A 625 -9.11 -19.54 21.47
CA VAL A 625 -9.87 -18.32 21.82
C VAL A 625 -11.37 -18.57 21.78
#